data_AF-A0A1M4TNT2-F1
#
_entry.id   AF-A0A1M4TNT2-F1
#
_cell.length_a   1.000
_cell.length_b   1.000
_cell.length_c   1.000
_cell.angle_alpha   90.00
_cell.angle_beta   90.00
_cell.angle_gamma   90.00
#
_symmetry.space_group_name_H-M   'P 1'
#
loop_
_entity.id
_entity.type
_entity.pdbx_description
1 polymer ?
#
loop_
_entity_poly.entity_id
_entity_poly.type
_entity_poly.pdbx_seq_one_letter_code
_entity_poly.pdbx_strand_id
1 'polypeptide(L)'
;MLHAHAPAMTQDSRPSPPSAVAAFLRGVDRRARLLAQIQTGDARAGQTAVIAASRVFATEASQWPMPEWPRVFWRLLLSTPAMGHTVRRPAAGLLPGIARLPPAQRAAVLLHLVAGLDDTDGAAVLDLALTDYHARIRAALPQDPHGQPDLDVWRAWHAAVKRALDTLPDPAPAPPAVIPADATAARQRRLRWLWLGVLLCALALAATFLAPIGRTALDGWRQRIHGQPLPPPAPPRAWFDPDTPAGHPDLPLLAAPGELALARRLPVLAWLDAEALPAAPGQTATLPAAPPEPIHSPRLRQRMHAWDRLAPVERARARGAWAEWQALTDDERARLRAAAARFDALSDSEQQALLSRYAALPFDAHRGWHLGPRLGRDWPQIAPLLAYVRADERPALLQMLRNADAEQRALLARLAQSTPPQARARLRDALRALPPERRNAWLTAQLNG
;
A
#
# COMPACT_ATOMS: atom_id res chain seq x y z
N MET A 1 -16.82 15.14 58.36
CA MET A 1 -15.90 15.80 57.43
C MET A 1 -15.43 14.76 56.43
N LEU A 2 -15.88 14.91 55.18
CA LEU A 2 -15.66 13.99 54.06
C LEU A 2 -14.29 14.24 53.43
N HIS A 3 -13.47 13.20 53.28
CA HIS A 3 -12.41 13.18 52.27
C HIS A 3 -12.48 11.88 51.48
N ALA A 4 -13.21 11.95 50.36
CA ALA A 4 -13.20 10.96 49.30
C ALA A 4 -11.91 11.13 48.48
N HIS A 5 -11.09 10.08 48.41
CA HIS A 5 -10.00 9.96 47.44
C HIS A 5 -10.54 9.22 46.21
N ALA A 6 -10.84 9.97 45.16
CA ALA A 6 -11.12 9.44 43.83
C ALA A 6 -9.80 9.03 43.15
N PRO A 7 -9.70 7.86 42.50
CA PRO A 7 -8.56 7.56 41.64
C PRO A 7 -8.63 8.43 40.38
N ALA A 8 -7.55 9.18 40.15
CA ALA A 8 -7.34 9.95 38.94
C ALA A 8 -7.31 9.00 37.73
N MET A 9 -8.39 9.00 36.96
CA MET A 9 -8.39 8.52 35.58
C MET A 9 -7.45 9.44 34.80
N THR A 10 -6.23 8.98 34.52
CA THR A 10 -5.37 9.61 33.52
C THR A 10 -6.00 9.40 32.16
N GLN A 11 -6.63 10.48 31.72
CA GLN A 11 -7.20 10.75 30.43
C GLN A 11 -6.42 10.13 29.27
N ASP A 12 -7.21 9.47 28.41
CA ASP A 12 -6.94 9.10 27.04
C ASP A 12 -6.19 10.24 26.30
N SER A 13 -4.91 10.03 26.01
CA SER A 13 -4.08 11.01 25.29
C SER A 13 -4.37 10.97 23.79
N ARG A 14 -5.50 11.56 23.37
CA ARG A 14 -5.62 12.20 22.05
C ARG A 14 -6.25 13.58 22.27
N PRO A 15 -5.53 14.67 21.93
CA PRO A 15 -5.29 14.97 20.51
C PRO A 15 -3.91 15.58 20.20
N SER A 16 -3.42 15.38 18.98
CA SER A 16 -2.62 16.41 18.28
C SER A 16 -2.76 16.28 16.75
N PRO A 17 -3.94 16.57 16.18
CA PRO A 17 -4.07 16.78 14.74
C PRO A 17 -3.15 17.89 14.18
N PRO A 18 -2.81 19.01 14.87
CA PRO A 18 -2.00 20.04 14.24
C PRO A 18 -0.55 19.60 13.97
N SER A 19 0.05 18.74 14.81
CA SER A 19 1.43 18.30 14.60
C SER A 19 1.55 17.30 13.46
N ALA A 20 0.61 16.34 13.36
CA ALA A 20 0.56 15.36 12.28
C ALA A 20 0.21 16.02 10.92
N VAL A 21 -0.76 16.93 10.91
CA VAL A 21 -1.11 17.72 9.72
C VAL A 21 0.04 18.61 9.29
N ALA A 22 0.72 19.30 10.22
CA ALA A 22 1.90 20.09 9.89
C ALA A 22 3.06 19.22 9.37
N ALA A 23 3.27 18.02 9.91
CA ALA A 23 4.28 17.09 9.41
C ALA A 23 3.95 16.59 7.99
N PHE A 24 2.69 16.25 7.73
CA PHE A 24 2.21 15.89 6.39
C PHE A 24 2.41 17.04 5.40
N LEU A 25 1.94 18.26 5.74
CA LEU A 25 2.08 19.44 4.88
C LEU A 25 3.55 19.75 4.57
N ARG A 26 4.45 19.65 5.56
CA ARG A 26 5.90 19.77 5.32
C ARG A 26 6.42 18.70 4.35
N GLY A 27 5.95 17.45 4.46
CA GLY A 27 6.34 16.34 3.58
C GLY A 27 5.79 16.42 2.15
N VAL A 28 4.69 17.15 1.92
CA VAL A 28 4.12 17.35 0.57
C VAL A 28 4.49 18.68 -0.06
N ASP A 29 4.88 19.70 0.72
CA ASP A 29 5.11 21.08 0.26
C ASP A 29 5.99 21.16 -0.99
N ARG A 30 7.19 20.57 -0.96
CA ARG A 30 8.15 20.64 -2.08
C ARG A 30 7.57 20.10 -3.38
N ARG A 31 6.87 18.96 -3.29
CA ARG A 31 6.20 18.31 -4.43
C ARG A 31 5.00 19.14 -4.90
N ALA A 32 4.24 19.68 -3.95
CA ALA A 32 3.08 20.52 -4.25
C ALA A 32 3.48 21.80 -5.00
N ARG A 33 4.57 22.45 -4.58
CA ARG A 33 5.12 23.64 -5.25
C ARG A 33 5.61 23.34 -6.67
N LEU A 34 6.37 22.26 -6.86
CA LEU A 34 6.84 21.87 -8.19
C LEU A 34 5.66 21.55 -9.12
N LEU A 35 4.71 20.74 -8.65
CA LEU A 35 3.51 20.40 -9.43
C LEU A 35 2.71 21.66 -9.79
N ALA A 36 2.45 22.52 -8.81
CA ALA A 36 1.70 23.75 -9.00
C ALA A 36 2.37 24.68 -10.00
N GLN A 37 3.69 24.89 -9.89
CA GLN A 37 4.46 25.75 -10.79
C GLN A 37 4.42 25.26 -12.25
N ILE A 38 4.51 23.95 -12.47
CA ILE A 38 4.45 23.37 -13.82
C ILE A 38 3.01 23.38 -14.35
N GLN A 39 2.03 23.12 -13.49
CA GLN A 39 0.63 23.06 -13.87
C GLN A 39 0.06 24.44 -14.23
N THR A 40 0.42 25.48 -13.49
CA THR A 40 0.01 26.88 -13.75
C THR A 40 0.91 27.60 -14.74
N GLY A 41 2.16 27.16 -14.89
CA GLY A 41 3.20 27.87 -15.66
C GLY A 41 3.69 29.16 -15.00
N ASP A 42 3.23 29.48 -13.79
CA ASP A 42 3.61 30.67 -13.01
C ASP A 42 3.88 30.28 -11.55
N ALA A 43 5.10 30.54 -11.10
CA ALA A 43 5.56 30.24 -9.75
C ALA A 43 4.72 30.95 -8.66
N ARG A 44 4.29 32.20 -8.88
CA ARG A 44 3.49 32.95 -7.90
C ARG A 44 2.06 32.42 -7.82
N ALA A 45 1.42 32.18 -8.97
CA ALA A 45 0.10 31.57 -9.02
C ALA A 45 0.11 30.15 -8.41
N GLY A 46 1.15 29.36 -8.71
CA GLY A 46 1.34 28.02 -8.15
C GLY A 46 1.50 28.06 -6.62
N GLN A 47 2.35 28.95 -6.11
CA GLN A 47 2.53 29.12 -4.67
C GLN A 47 1.23 29.53 -3.97
N THR A 48 0.45 30.43 -4.58
CA THR A 48 -0.84 30.88 -4.04
C THR A 48 -1.83 29.73 -3.94
N ALA A 49 -1.87 28.85 -4.95
CA ALA A 49 -2.71 27.66 -4.95
C ALA A 49 -2.29 26.66 -3.86
N VAL A 50 -0.99 26.43 -3.66
CA VAL A 50 -0.49 25.55 -2.60
C VAL A 50 -0.86 26.08 -1.21
N ILE A 51 -0.70 27.39 -0.98
CA ILE A 51 -1.08 28.03 0.29
C ILE A 51 -2.59 27.88 0.55
N ALA A 52 -3.42 28.13 -0.46
CA ALA A 52 -4.87 28.00 -0.35
C ALA A 52 -5.28 26.55 -0.03
N ALA A 53 -4.78 25.58 -0.80
CA ALA A 53 -5.07 24.17 -0.58
C ALA A 53 -4.60 23.67 0.80
N SER A 54 -3.43 24.11 1.25
CA SER A 54 -2.88 23.75 2.56
C SER A 54 -3.73 24.27 3.72
N ARG A 55 -4.29 25.48 3.61
CA ARG A 55 -5.18 26.06 4.62
C ARG A 55 -6.51 25.32 4.72
N VAL A 56 -7.11 25.01 3.57
CA VAL A 56 -8.37 24.23 3.52
C VAL A 56 -8.13 22.83 4.08
N PHE A 57 -7.08 22.16 3.61
CA PHE A 57 -6.71 20.84 4.11
C PHE A 57 -6.46 20.85 5.62
N ALA A 58 -5.72 21.83 6.16
CA ALA A 58 -5.44 21.90 7.59
C ALA A 58 -6.71 22.05 8.46
N THR A 59 -7.79 22.61 7.90
CA THR A 59 -9.06 22.79 8.61
C THR A 59 -9.92 21.52 8.56
N GLU A 60 -9.83 20.75 7.46
CA GLU A 60 -10.70 19.59 7.20
C GLU A 60 -10.02 18.23 7.41
N ALA A 61 -8.70 18.20 7.63
CA ALA A 61 -7.92 16.95 7.69
C ALA A 61 -8.40 15.96 8.76
N SER A 62 -9.01 16.43 9.85
CA SER A 62 -9.56 15.57 10.91
C SER A 62 -10.75 14.71 10.46
N GLN A 63 -11.38 15.03 9.33
CA GLN A 63 -12.51 14.30 8.78
C GLN A 63 -12.09 13.03 8.03
N TRP A 64 -10.81 12.92 7.66
CA TRP A 64 -10.31 11.84 6.81
C TRP A 64 -9.27 10.98 7.53
N PRO A 65 -9.24 9.65 7.30
CA PRO A 65 -8.17 8.79 7.77
C PRO A 65 -6.82 9.22 7.20
N MET A 66 -5.74 9.12 7.98
CA MET A 66 -4.39 9.51 7.56
C MET A 66 -3.92 8.90 6.22
N PRO A 67 -4.24 7.62 5.87
CA PRO A 67 -3.90 7.06 4.57
C PRO A 67 -4.53 7.78 3.37
N GLU A 68 -5.68 8.44 3.55
CA GLU A 68 -6.40 9.14 2.48
C GLU A 68 -5.92 10.59 2.28
N TRP A 69 -5.10 11.11 3.20
CA TRP A 69 -4.64 12.49 3.19
C TRP A 69 -3.94 12.91 1.89
N PRO A 70 -3.02 12.12 1.29
CA PRO A 70 -2.43 12.47 0.00
C PRO A 70 -3.49 12.71 -1.07
N ARG A 71 -4.41 11.76 -1.25
CA ARG A 71 -5.48 11.82 -2.25
C ARG A 71 -6.34 13.07 -2.07
N VAL A 72 -6.79 13.35 -0.84
CA VAL A 72 -7.62 14.53 -0.54
C VAL A 72 -6.85 15.83 -0.80
N PHE A 73 -5.60 15.92 -0.38
CA PHE A 73 -4.75 17.10 -0.60
C PHE A 73 -4.55 17.41 -2.09
N TRP A 74 -4.19 16.41 -2.90
CA TRP A 74 -3.96 16.61 -4.33
C TRP A 74 -5.24 16.99 -5.09
N ARG A 75 -6.39 16.43 -4.69
CA ARG A 75 -7.70 16.83 -5.21
C ARG A 75 -8.03 18.28 -4.88
N LEU A 76 -7.81 18.71 -3.63
CA LEU A 76 -7.99 20.11 -3.22
C LEU A 76 -7.06 21.04 -4.00
N LEU A 77 -5.79 20.67 -4.17
CA LEU A 77 -4.83 21.47 -4.93
C LEU A 77 -5.29 21.66 -6.38
N LEU A 78 -5.65 20.58 -7.09
CA LEU A 78 -6.10 20.63 -8.48
C LEU A 78 -7.48 21.26 -8.66
N SER A 79 -8.31 21.31 -7.62
CA SER A 79 -9.58 22.05 -7.62
C SER A 79 -9.40 23.57 -7.60
N THR A 80 -8.20 24.07 -7.32
CA THR A 80 -7.91 25.51 -7.35
C THR A 80 -8.06 26.04 -8.79
N PRO A 81 -8.81 27.13 -9.03
CA PRO A 81 -9.09 27.62 -10.39
C PRO A 81 -7.84 27.85 -11.25
N ALA A 82 -6.73 28.28 -10.61
CA ALA A 82 -5.44 28.50 -11.27
C ALA A 82 -4.89 27.26 -11.99
N MET A 83 -5.21 26.05 -11.54
CA MET A 83 -4.65 24.78 -12.03
C MET A 83 -5.28 24.29 -13.35
N GLY A 84 -6.46 24.80 -13.70
CA GLY A 84 -7.18 24.40 -14.92
C GLY A 84 -6.85 25.22 -16.16
N HIS A 85 -6.10 26.33 -16.00
CA HIS A 85 -5.86 27.24 -17.11
C HIS A 85 -4.83 26.73 -18.12
N THR A 86 -5.10 26.98 -19.39
CA THR A 86 -4.14 26.75 -20.48
C THR A 86 -3.01 27.75 -20.38
N VAL A 87 -1.78 27.26 -20.24
CA VAL A 87 -0.57 28.08 -20.16
C VAL A 87 -0.27 28.63 -21.56
N ARG A 88 -0.55 29.91 -21.79
CA ARG A 88 -0.44 30.57 -23.11
C ARG A 88 1.01 30.61 -23.64
N ARG A 89 1.99 30.57 -22.74
CA ARG A 89 3.41 30.37 -23.04
C ARG A 89 4.05 29.74 -21.80
N PRO A 90 4.51 28.48 -21.85
CA PRO A 90 5.23 27.89 -20.72
C PRO A 90 6.40 28.81 -20.39
N ALA A 91 6.53 29.24 -19.14
CA ALA A 91 7.75 29.92 -18.71
C ALA A 91 8.94 29.04 -19.12
N ALA A 92 9.99 29.64 -19.68
CA ALA A 92 11.22 28.91 -19.97
C ALA A 92 11.77 28.40 -18.63
N GLY A 93 11.56 27.11 -18.33
CA GLY A 93 11.85 26.57 -17.00
C GLY A 93 11.21 25.21 -16.76
N LEU A 94 11.83 24.47 -15.83
CA LEU A 94 11.48 23.17 -15.23
C LEU A 94 10.56 22.26 -16.06
N LEU A 95 11.13 21.18 -16.61
CA LEU A 95 10.40 20.11 -17.31
C LEU A 95 9.64 20.59 -18.57
N PRO A 96 10.35 21.14 -19.57
CA PRO A 96 9.72 21.75 -20.76
C PRO A 96 8.88 20.77 -21.59
N GLY A 97 9.21 19.47 -21.58
CA GLY A 97 8.43 18.43 -22.26
C GLY A 97 7.04 18.25 -21.65
N ILE A 98 6.96 18.27 -20.31
CA ILE A 98 5.70 18.11 -19.55
C ILE A 98 4.89 19.41 -19.57
N ALA A 99 5.55 20.57 -19.44
CA ALA A 99 4.88 21.88 -19.37
C ALA A 99 4.08 22.22 -20.64
N ARG A 100 4.47 21.67 -21.80
CA ARG A 100 3.79 21.87 -23.10
C ARG A 100 2.53 21.02 -23.28
N LEU A 101 2.31 20.01 -22.44
CA LEU A 101 1.14 19.14 -22.53
C LEU A 101 -0.17 19.91 -22.25
N PRO A 102 -1.31 19.47 -22.81
CA PRO A 102 -2.62 19.96 -22.40
C PRO A 102 -2.82 19.87 -20.87
N PRO A 103 -3.53 20.81 -20.23
CA PRO A 103 -3.64 20.87 -18.77
C PRO A 103 -4.11 19.57 -18.11
N ALA A 104 -5.04 18.87 -18.76
CA ALA A 104 -5.60 17.60 -18.27
C ALA A 104 -4.59 16.44 -18.33
N GLN A 105 -3.79 16.35 -19.40
CA GLN A 105 -2.72 15.35 -19.55
C GLN A 105 -1.55 15.67 -18.63
N ARG A 106 -1.17 16.95 -18.55
CA ARG A 106 -0.14 17.45 -17.66
C ARG A 106 -0.43 17.11 -16.20
N ALA A 107 -1.66 17.33 -15.73
CA ALA A 107 -2.07 16.96 -14.39
C ALA A 107 -1.90 15.45 -14.11
N ALA A 108 -2.31 14.59 -15.06
CA ALA A 108 -2.16 13.14 -14.91
C ALA A 108 -0.69 12.71 -14.79
N VAL A 109 0.18 13.22 -15.67
CA VAL A 109 1.62 12.95 -15.66
C VAL A 109 2.28 13.48 -14.39
N LEU A 110 1.92 14.68 -13.93
CA LEU A 110 2.47 15.27 -12.71
C LEU A 110 2.02 14.53 -11.44
N LEU A 111 0.78 14.03 -11.38
CA LEU A 111 0.34 13.18 -10.27
C LEU A 111 1.16 11.89 -10.20
N HIS A 112 1.44 11.27 -11.35
CA HIS A 112 2.23 10.05 -11.39
C HIS A 112 3.70 10.30 -11.03
N LEU A 113 4.33 11.31 -11.63
CA LEU A 113 5.78 11.54 -11.49
C LEU A 113 6.17 12.40 -10.28
N VAL A 114 5.39 13.44 -9.95
CA VAL A 114 5.73 14.41 -8.90
C VAL A 114 5.02 14.07 -7.59
N ALA A 115 3.71 13.79 -7.63
CA ALA A 115 2.98 13.47 -6.42
C ALA A 115 3.36 12.08 -5.86
N GLY A 116 3.81 11.16 -6.71
CA GLY A 116 4.22 9.81 -6.31
C GLY A 116 3.05 9.01 -5.72
N LEU A 117 1.84 9.29 -6.18
CA LEU A 117 0.65 8.51 -5.86
C LEU A 117 0.70 7.19 -6.65
N ASP A 118 0.06 6.15 -6.11
CA ASP A 118 -0.25 5.00 -6.93
C ASP A 118 -1.28 5.37 -8.01
N ASP A 119 -1.37 4.56 -9.05
CA ASP A 119 -2.22 4.88 -10.20
C ASP A 119 -3.71 4.90 -9.84
N THR A 120 -4.11 4.15 -8.81
CA THR A 120 -5.49 4.12 -8.33
C THR A 120 -5.89 5.42 -7.65
N ASP A 121 -5.03 5.96 -6.80
CA ASP A 121 -5.22 7.26 -6.14
C ASP A 121 -5.06 8.40 -7.13
N GLY A 122 -4.11 8.32 -8.07
CA GLY A 122 -3.95 9.29 -9.15
C GLY A 122 -5.19 9.39 -10.04
N ALA A 123 -5.79 8.25 -10.39
CA ALA A 123 -7.05 8.20 -11.12
C ALA A 123 -8.22 8.78 -10.30
N ALA A 124 -8.31 8.43 -9.02
CA ALA A 124 -9.35 8.93 -8.11
C ALA A 124 -9.25 10.46 -7.86
N VAL A 125 -8.06 11.04 -7.87
CA VAL A 125 -7.86 12.50 -7.76
C VAL A 125 -8.47 13.25 -8.96
N LEU A 126 -8.40 12.65 -10.16
CA LEU A 126 -8.91 13.24 -11.39
C LEU A 126 -10.35 12.81 -11.73
N ASP A 127 -10.98 11.99 -10.87
CA ASP A 127 -12.29 11.38 -11.10
C ASP A 127 -12.36 10.59 -12.43
N LEU A 128 -11.32 9.79 -12.68
CA LEU A 128 -11.18 8.95 -13.88
C LEU A 128 -11.19 7.47 -13.51
N ALA A 129 -11.66 6.62 -14.44
CA ALA A 129 -11.37 5.20 -14.36
C ALA A 129 -9.87 4.95 -14.53
N LEU A 130 -9.34 3.90 -13.89
CA LEU A 130 -7.92 3.56 -13.93
C LEU A 130 -7.40 3.39 -15.38
N THR A 131 -8.20 2.77 -16.25
CA THR A 131 -7.87 2.59 -17.67
C THR A 131 -7.75 3.91 -18.41
N ASP A 132 -8.63 4.87 -18.13
CA ASP A 132 -8.60 6.21 -18.75
C ASP A 132 -7.42 7.03 -18.24
N TYR A 133 -7.07 6.87 -16.97
CA TYR A 133 -5.88 7.48 -16.38
C TYR A 133 -4.60 6.97 -17.07
N HIS A 134 -4.45 5.65 -17.23
CA HIS A 134 -3.33 5.06 -17.96
C HIS A 134 -3.29 5.47 -19.43
N ALA A 135 -4.44 5.49 -20.11
CA ALA A 135 -4.53 5.95 -21.49
C ALA A 135 -4.12 7.42 -21.63
N ARG A 136 -4.49 8.26 -20.66
CA ARG A 136 -4.13 9.69 -20.64
C ARG A 136 -2.63 9.92 -20.43
N ILE A 137 -1.97 9.15 -19.57
CA ILE A 137 -0.51 9.19 -19.41
C ILE A 137 0.17 8.70 -20.70
N ARG A 138 -0.32 7.60 -21.27
CA ARG A 138 0.22 7.05 -22.53
C ARG A 138 0.11 8.05 -23.68
N ALA A 139 -1.02 8.74 -23.80
CA ALA A 139 -1.25 9.75 -24.84
C ALA A 139 -0.38 11.02 -24.65
N ALA A 140 0.20 11.22 -23.47
CA ALA A 140 1.11 12.33 -23.21
C ALA A 140 2.56 12.04 -23.64
N LEU A 141 2.92 10.77 -23.83
CA LEU A 141 4.26 10.37 -24.26
C LEU A 141 4.41 10.47 -25.80
N PRO A 142 5.54 10.99 -26.30
CA PRO A 142 5.89 10.83 -27.71
C PRO A 142 5.92 9.36 -28.12
N GLN A 143 5.56 9.09 -29.37
CA GLN A 143 5.66 7.74 -29.93
C GLN A 143 7.03 7.55 -30.57
N ASP A 144 7.58 6.36 -30.40
CA ASP A 144 8.77 5.88 -31.08
C ASP A 144 8.47 5.58 -32.57
N PRO A 145 9.47 5.24 -33.39
CA PRO A 145 9.26 4.90 -34.80
C PRO A 145 8.34 3.70 -35.03
N HIS A 146 8.04 2.92 -33.99
CA HIS A 146 7.18 1.72 -34.03
C HIS A 146 5.76 2.02 -33.51
N GLY A 147 5.44 3.30 -33.25
CA GLY A 147 4.13 3.73 -32.75
C GLY A 147 3.90 3.41 -31.27
N GLN A 148 4.92 2.98 -30.53
CA GLN A 148 4.85 2.69 -29.09
C GLN A 148 5.27 3.92 -28.28
N PRO A 149 4.83 4.09 -27.03
CA PRO A 149 5.28 5.17 -26.17
C PRO A 149 6.80 5.09 -25.93
N ASP A 150 7.51 6.18 -26.19
CA ASP A 150 8.97 6.26 -26.01
C ASP A 150 9.35 6.18 -24.52
N LEU A 151 9.92 5.04 -24.14
CA LEU A 151 10.33 4.75 -22.76
C LEU A 151 11.57 5.55 -22.33
N ASP A 152 12.43 5.97 -23.26
CA ASP A 152 13.61 6.75 -22.93
C ASP A 152 13.24 8.19 -22.61
N VAL A 153 12.25 8.76 -23.31
CA VAL A 153 11.63 10.03 -22.95
C VAL A 153 11.00 9.94 -21.56
N TRP A 154 10.28 8.86 -21.25
CA TRP A 154 9.68 8.65 -19.94
C TRP A 154 10.74 8.60 -18.82
N ARG A 155 11.84 7.85 -19.02
CA ARG A 155 12.97 7.79 -18.09
C ARG A 155 13.62 9.17 -17.90
N ALA A 156 13.80 9.92 -19.00
CA ALA A 156 14.36 11.25 -18.97
C ALA A 156 13.48 12.22 -18.17
N TRP A 157 12.15 12.13 -18.30
CA TRP A 157 11.21 12.91 -17.48
C TRP A 157 11.32 12.57 -16.01
N HIS A 158 11.39 11.28 -15.65
CA HIS A 158 11.53 10.86 -14.25
C HIS A 158 12.85 11.38 -13.63
N ALA A 159 13.96 11.30 -14.37
CA ALA A 159 15.26 11.84 -13.94
C ALA A 159 15.25 13.37 -13.83
N ALA A 160 14.57 14.06 -14.75
CA ALA A 160 14.44 15.51 -14.70
C ALA A 160 13.54 15.97 -13.54
N VAL A 161 12.48 15.23 -13.21
CA VAL A 161 11.62 15.51 -12.04
C VAL A 161 12.42 15.38 -10.75
N LYS A 162 13.20 14.29 -10.61
CA LYS A 162 14.08 14.10 -9.45
C LYS A 162 15.06 15.26 -9.30
N ARG A 163 15.76 15.65 -10.37
CA ARG A 163 16.66 16.82 -10.36
C ARG A 163 15.94 18.11 -10.01
N ALA A 164 14.75 18.34 -10.56
CA ALA A 164 13.95 19.54 -10.28
C ALA A 164 13.48 19.59 -8.82
N LEU A 165 13.10 18.46 -8.24
CA LEU A 165 12.80 18.36 -6.83
C LEU A 165 14.06 18.70 -6.03
N ASP A 166 15.20 18.09 -6.32
CA ASP A 166 16.45 18.29 -5.57
C ASP A 166 16.96 19.74 -5.60
N THR A 167 16.76 20.46 -6.72
CA THR A 167 17.22 21.85 -6.89
C THR A 167 16.19 22.91 -6.48
N LEU A 168 14.95 22.52 -6.13
CA LEU A 168 13.91 23.48 -5.77
C LEU A 168 14.31 24.23 -4.48
N PRO A 169 14.37 25.57 -4.48
CA PRO A 169 14.77 26.35 -3.32
C PRO A 169 13.74 26.21 -2.18
N ASP A 170 14.23 26.37 -0.96
CA ASP A 170 13.38 26.46 0.23
C ASP A 170 12.45 27.68 0.13
N PRO A 171 11.25 27.61 0.72
CA PRO A 171 10.28 28.69 0.62
C PRO A 171 10.87 29.96 1.26
N ALA A 172 10.96 31.03 0.47
CA ALA A 172 11.26 32.35 1.01
C ALA A 172 10.14 32.76 1.99
N PRO A 173 10.46 33.42 3.12
CA PRO A 173 9.44 33.97 4.01
C PRO A 173 8.52 34.90 3.21
N ALA A 174 7.22 34.66 3.28
CA ALA A 174 6.23 35.38 2.48
C ALA A 174 6.28 36.88 2.83
N PRO A 175 6.43 37.80 1.84
CA PRO A 175 6.22 39.21 2.08
C PRO A 175 4.75 39.46 2.46
N PRO A 176 4.45 40.45 3.32
CA PRO A 176 3.08 40.78 3.70
C PRO A 176 2.26 41.11 2.45
N ALA A 177 1.09 40.49 2.34
CA ALA A 177 0.21 40.66 1.20
C ALA A 177 -0.33 42.10 1.14
N VAL A 178 0.13 42.89 0.17
CA VAL A 178 -0.49 44.17 -0.19
C VAL A 178 -1.66 43.85 -1.12
N ILE A 179 -2.89 44.05 -0.63
CA ILE A 179 -4.09 43.94 -1.46
C ILE A 179 -4.21 45.23 -2.29
N PRO A 180 -4.19 45.16 -3.63
CA PRO A 180 -4.40 46.34 -4.46
C PRO A 180 -5.85 46.86 -4.31
N ALA A 181 -5.98 48.15 -3.99
CA ALA A 181 -7.24 48.81 -3.63
C ALA A 181 -8.30 48.77 -4.75
N ASP A 182 -7.88 48.66 -6.01
CA ASP A 182 -8.76 48.77 -7.18
C ASP A 182 -9.73 47.58 -7.36
N ALA A 183 -9.45 46.42 -6.74
CA ALA A 183 -10.33 45.25 -6.80
C ALA A 183 -11.57 45.35 -5.87
N THR A 184 -11.63 46.34 -4.97
CA THR A 184 -12.68 46.44 -3.94
C THR A 184 -13.98 47.07 -4.45
N ALA A 185 -13.90 48.02 -5.38
CA ALA A 185 -15.05 48.79 -5.86
C ALA A 185 -16.04 47.95 -6.70
N ALA A 186 -15.54 47.02 -7.54
CA ALA A 186 -16.38 46.16 -8.37
C ALA A 186 -17.11 45.06 -7.56
N ARG A 187 -16.53 44.64 -6.42
CA ARG A 187 -17.06 43.56 -5.56
C ARG A 187 -18.24 44.03 -4.69
N GLN A 188 -18.24 45.28 -4.25
CA GLN A 188 -19.30 45.84 -3.38
C GLN A 188 -20.67 45.93 -4.07
N ARG A 189 -20.70 46.22 -5.38
CA ARG A 189 -21.96 46.32 -6.14
C ARG A 189 -22.67 44.97 -6.32
N ARG A 190 -21.91 43.88 -6.48
CA ARG A 190 -22.45 42.50 -6.56
C ARG A 190 -22.85 41.95 -5.18
N LEU A 191 -22.22 42.43 -4.11
CA LEU A 191 -22.51 42.00 -2.73
C LEU A 191 -23.88 42.48 -2.22
N ARG A 192 -24.33 43.66 -2.65
CA ARG A 192 -25.63 44.23 -2.23
C ARG A 192 -26.83 43.39 -2.68
N TRP A 193 -26.75 42.78 -3.87
CA TRP A 193 -27.79 41.89 -4.38
C TRP A 193 -27.79 40.51 -3.71
N LEU A 194 -26.61 40.01 -3.33
CA LEU A 194 -26.50 38.78 -2.55
C LEU A 194 -27.09 38.93 -1.14
N TRP A 195 -26.88 40.07 -0.48
CA TRP A 195 -27.48 40.34 0.84
C TRP A 195 -29.00 40.46 0.81
N LEU A 196 -29.59 40.96 -0.29
CA LEU A 196 -31.04 40.94 -0.51
C LEU A 196 -31.58 39.51 -0.59
N GLY A 197 -30.88 38.61 -1.28
CA GLY A 197 -31.23 37.18 -1.32
C GLY A 197 -31.10 36.51 0.05
N VAL A 198 -30.07 36.83 0.81
CA VAL A 198 -29.87 36.32 2.18
C VAL A 198 -30.99 36.81 3.11
N LEU A 199 -31.39 38.09 3.00
CA LEU A 199 -32.49 38.64 3.80
C LEU A 199 -33.83 37.94 3.47
N LEU A 200 -34.09 37.68 2.19
CA LEU A 200 -35.28 36.93 1.75
C LEU A 200 -35.28 35.49 2.30
N CYS A 201 -34.14 34.79 2.25
CA CYS A 201 -33.99 33.47 2.83
C CYS A 201 -34.16 33.47 4.35
N ALA A 202 -33.63 34.48 5.05
CA ALA A 202 -33.80 34.62 6.49
C ALA A 202 -35.26 34.88 6.88
N LEU A 203 -35.99 35.70 6.09
CA LEU A 203 -37.43 35.94 6.26
C LEU A 203 -38.26 34.68 5.99
N ALA A 204 -37.94 33.93 4.93
CA ALA A 204 -38.58 32.65 4.64
C ALA A 204 -38.34 31.62 5.75
N LEU A 205 -37.10 31.54 6.27
CA LEU A 205 -36.75 30.67 7.40
C LEU A 205 -37.51 31.07 8.67
N ALA A 206 -37.58 32.37 8.98
CA ALA A 206 -38.34 32.87 10.13
C ALA A 206 -39.84 32.55 10.00
N ALA A 207 -40.41 32.67 8.81
CA ALA A 207 -41.81 32.31 8.53
C ALA A 207 -42.08 30.82 8.80
N THR A 208 -41.14 29.92 8.53
CA THR A 208 -41.26 28.49 8.84
C THR A 208 -41.40 28.20 10.34
N PHE A 209 -40.79 29.03 11.21
CA PHE A 209 -40.89 28.88 12.67
C PHE A 209 -42.02 29.67 13.32
N LEU A 210 -42.52 30.73 12.68
CA LEU A 210 -43.55 31.63 13.22
C LEU A 210 -44.96 31.31 12.70
N ALA A 211 -45.10 30.76 11.48
CA ALA A 211 -46.39 30.44 10.89
C ALA A 211 -46.91 29.06 11.39
N PRO A 212 -48.20 28.93 11.74
CA PRO A 212 -48.78 27.68 12.26
C PRO A 212 -48.66 26.50 11.26
N ILE A 213 -48.67 26.78 9.96
CA ILE A 213 -48.53 25.78 8.88
C ILE A 213 -47.11 25.17 8.83
N GLY A 214 -46.08 25.98 9.13
CA GLY A 214 -44.69 25.52 9.16
C GLY A 214 -44.40 24.60 10.34
N ARG A 215 -44.99 24.90 11.50
CA ARG A 215 -44.88 24.07 12.72
C ARG A 215 -45.51 22.69 12.53
N THR A 216 -46.70 22.61 11.95
CA THR A 216 -47.39 21.33 11.69
C THR A 216 -46.62 20.42 10.73
N ALA A 217 -45.94 20.98 9.74
CA ALA A 217 -45.10 20.20 8.81
C ALA A 217 -43.80 19.70 9.46
N LEU A 218 -43.19 20.52 10.33
CA LEU A 218 -42.01 20.15 11.12
C LEU A 218 -42.32 19.05 12.14
N ASP A 219 -43.48 19.11 12.80
CA ASP A 219 -43.90 18.09 13.77
C ASP A 219 -44.23 16.76 13.10
N GLY A 220 -44.83 16.79 11.89
CA GLY A 220 -45.05 15.61 11.06
C GLY A 220 -43.75 14.94 10.58
N TRP A 221 -42.70 15.73 10.31
CA TRP A 221 -41.38 15.21 9.92
C TRP A 221 -40.55 14.73 11.13
N ARG A 222 -40.78 15.29 12.32
CA ARG A 222 -40.04 14.95 13.55
C ARG A 222 -40.53 13.70 14.29
N GLN A 223 -41.68 13.12 13.92
CA GLN A 223 -42.18 11.86 14.49
C GLN A 223 -41.98 10.72 13.47
N ARG A 224 -41.01 9.81 13.59
CA ARG A 224 -40.90 8.79 14.66
C ARG A 224 -39.50 8.18 14.65
N ILE A 225 -38.64 8.53 15.62
CA ILE A 225 -37.56 7.65 16.06
C ILE A 225 -38.15 6.83 17.21
N HIS A 226 -38.42 5.55 16.97
CA HIS A 226 -38.80 4.63 18.03
C HIS A 226 -37.56 4.31 18.88
N GLY A 227 -37.37 5.08 19.95
CA GLY A 227 -36.36 4.79 20.96
C GLY A 227 -36.85 3.64 21.84
N GLN A 228 -36.32 2.44 21.60
CA GLN A 228 -36.51 1.31 22.52
C GLN A 228 -35.35 1.35 23.53
N PRO A 229 -35.63 1.43 24.85
CA PRO A 229 -34.57 1.41 25.85
C PRO A 229 -33.83 0.07 25.74
N LEU A 230 -32.49 0.13 25.63
CA LEU A 230 -31.68 -1.08 25.64
C LEU A 230 -31.94 -1.84 26.95
N PRO A 231 -32.07 -3.19 26.90
CA PRO A 231 -32.13 -3.99 28.11
C PRO A 231 -30.89 -3.72 28.98
N PRO A 232 -31.01 -3.80 30.31
CA PRO A 232 -29.91 -3.51 31.22
C PRO A 232 -28.67 -4.33 30.84
N PRO A 233 -27.47 -3.72 30.84
CA PRO A 233 -26.25 -4.36 30.36
C PRO A 233 -26.04 -5.66 31.13
N ALA A 234 -26.14 -6.78 30.42
CA ALA A 234 -25.74 -8.06 30.97
C ALA A 234 -24.25 -7.99 31.34
N PRO A 235 -23.82 -8.56 32.47
CA PRO A 235 -22.41 -8.61 32.81
C PRO A 235 -21.64 -9.27 31.65
N PRO A 236 -20.50 -8.71 31.22
CA PRO A 236 -19.73 -9.26 30.12
C PRO A 236 -19.36 -10.71 30.41
N ARG A 237 -19.56 -11.59 29.42
CA ARG A 237 -19.37 -13.05 29.56
C ARG A 237 -17.94 -13.43 29.95
N ALA A 238 -16.97 -12.57 29.66
CA ALA A 238 -15.59 -12.63 30.13
C ALA A 238 -14.94 -11.25 30.02
N TRP A 239 -14.00 -10.96 30.90
CA TRP A 239 -13.10 -9.81 30.76
C TRP A 239 -11.93 -10.23 29.87
N PHE A 240 -11.58 -9.43 28.87
CA PHE A 240 -10.33 -9.60 28.14
C PHE A 240 -9.20 -9.25 29.09
N ASP A 241 -8.49 -10.27 29.55
CA ASP A 241 -7.27 -10.10 30.30
C ASP A 241 -6.08 -10.15 29.31
N PRO A 242 -5.40 -9.00 29.07
CA PRO A 242 -4.27 -8.94 28.15
C PRO A 242 -3.10 -9.83 28.58
N ASP A 243 -3.06 -10.23 29.86
CA ASP A 243 -2.03 -11.11 30.41
C ASP A 243 -2.39 -12.59 30.27
N THR A 244 -3.56 -12.93 29.70
CA THR A 244 -3.92 -14.33 29.42
C THR A 244 -3.27 -14.80 28.11
N PRO A 245 -2.26 -15.70 28.15
CA PRO A 245 -1.52 -16.07 26.95
C PRO A 245 -2.36 -16.78 25.88
N ALA A 246 -3.49 -17.37 26.26
CA ALA A 246 -4.40 -18.07 25.35
C ALA A 246 -5.09 -17.15 24.31
N GLY A 247 -5.22 -15.84 24.60
CA GLY A 247 -5.90 -14.88 23.71
C GLY A 247 -4.99 -14.20 22.68
N HIS A 248 -3.69 -14.49 22.69
CA HIS A 248 -2.72 -13.74 21.88
C HIS A 248 -2.75 -14.18 20.41
N PRO A 249 -2.90 -13.25 19.44
CA PRO A 249 -3.10 -13.59 18.02
C PRO A 249 -1.89 -14.32 17.41
N ASP A 250 -0.69 -14.04 17.92
CA ASP A 250 0.56 -14.65 17.46
C ASP A 250 1.00 -15.83 18.36
N LEU A 251 0.11 -16.39 19.20
CA LEU A 251 0.45 -17.50 20.10
C LEU A 251 1.12 -18.68 19.38
N PRO A 252 0.66 -19.15 18.20
CA PRO A 252 1.29 -20.30 17.54
C PRO A 252 2.77 -20.08 17.16
N LEU A 253 3.12 -18.89 16.66
CA LEU A 253 4.50 -18.58 16.28
C LEU A 253 5.39 -18.30 17.49
N LEU A 254 4.80 -17.79 18.57
CA LEU A 254 5.50 -17.60 19.84
C LEU A 254 5.63 -18.93 20.60
N ALA A 255 4.69 -19.86 20.52
CA ALA A 255 4.84 -21.15 21.19
C ALA A 255 5.99 -21.99 20.59
N ALA A 256 6.37 -21.78 19.33
CA ALA A 256 7.40 -22.53 18.63
C ALA A 256 8.61 -21.68 18.20
N PRO A 257 9.47 -21.20 19.13
CA PRO A 257 10.59 -20.31 18.80
C PRO A 257 11.63 -20.93 17.88
N GLY A 258 11.89 -22.25 18.00
CA GLY A 258 12.81 -22.96 17.12
C GLY A 258 12.31 -23.00 15.67
N GLU A 259 11.04 -23.31 15.48
CA GLU A 259 10.39 -23.29 14.16
C GLU A 259 10.37 -21.87 13.58
N LEU A 260 10.14 -20.84 14.40
CA LEU A 260 10.21 -19.44 13.94
C LEU A 260 11.62 -19.02 13.51
N ALA A 261 12.67 -19.49 14.20
CA ALA A 261 14.05 -19.24 13.80
C ALA A 261 14.38 -19.88 12.44
N LEU A 262 13.89 -21.10 12.20
CA LEU A 262 14.01 -21.77 10.91
C LEU A 262 13.20 -21.05 9.82
N ALA A 263 11.97 -20.62 10.13
CA ALA A 263 11.14 -19.86 9.22
C ALA A 263 11.83 -18.58 8.72
N ARG A 264 12.55 -17.86 9.59
CA ARG A 264 13.33 -16.67 9.20
C ARG A 264 14.52 -17.00 8.28
N ARG A 265 15.06 -18.21 8.38
CA ARG A 265 16.15 -18.73 7.54
C ARG A 265 15.64 -19.58 6.36
N LEU A 266 14.32 -19.64 6.14
CA LEU A 266 13.70 -20.53 5.17
C LEU A 266 14.36 -20.46 3.77
N PRO A 267 14.55 -19.27 3.16
CA PRO A 267 15.08 -19.20 1.80
C PRO A 267 16.51 -19.75 1.67
N VAL A 268 17.37 -19.49 2.66
CA VAL A 268 18.74 -20.01 2.64
C VAL A 268 18.76 -21.52 2.89
N LEU A 269 17.95 -22.02 3.85
CA LEU A 269 17.85 -23.46 4.13
C LEU A 269 17.29 -24.23 2.93
N ALA A 270 16.31 -23.67 2.22
CA ALA A 270 15.74 -24.26 1.01
C ALA A 270 16.76 -24.36 -0.13
N TRP A 271 17.59 -23.33 -0.32
CA TRP A 271 18.69 -23.37 -1.28
C TRP A 271 19.76 -24.40 -0.88
N LEU A 272 20.15 -24.43 0.39
CA LEU A 272 21.15 -25.37 0.91
C LEU A 272 20.73 -26.84 0.80
N ASP A 273 19.43 -27.13 0.96
CA ASP A 273 18.87 -28.46 0.71
C ASP A 273 19.02 -28.86 -0.76
N ALA A 274 18.81 -27.92 -1.68
CA ALA A 274 18.95 -28.14 -3.12
C ALA A 274 20.41 -28.29 -3.58
N GLU A 275 21.36 -27.61 -2.92
CA GLU A 275 22.82 -27.77 -3.13
C GLU A 275 23.35 -29.11 -2.60
N ALA A 276 22.48 -29.94 -1.97
CA ALA A 276 22.79 -31.27 -1.48
C ALA A 276 24.02 -31.33 -0.56
N LEU A 277 24.04 -30.46 0.48
CA LEU A 277 25.03 -30.53 1.56
C LEU A 277 25.25 -31.99 2.00
N PRO A 278 26.49 -32.50 1.96
CA PRO A 278 26.76 -33.90 2.27
C PRO A 278 26.24 -34.23 3.67
N ALA A 279 25.47 -35.30 3.77
CA ALA A 279 25.01 -35.80 5.06
C ALA A 279 26.21 -36.34 5.84
N ALA A 280 26.39 -35.91 7.09
CA ALA A 280 27.30 -36.59 7.98
C ALA A 280 26.82 -38.04 8.18
N PRO A 281 27.72 -39.03 8.28
CA PRO A 281 27.34 -40.42 8.50
C PRO A 281 26.47 -40.53 9.76
N GLY A 282 25.23 -40.99 9.60
CA GLY A 282 24.23 -41.11 10.68
C GLY A 282 23.15 -40.03 10.74
N GLN A 283 23.21 -38.96 9.90
CA GLN A 283 22.24 -37.85 9.89
C GLN A 283 21.19 -37.94 8.77
N THR A 284 20.74 -39.15 8.41
CA THR A 284 19.58 -39.37 7.53
C THR A 284 18.25 -39.35 8.26
N ALA A 285 18.25 -39.21 9.58
CA ALA A 285 17.03 -39.18 10.38
C ALA A 285 16.25 -37.87 10.16
N THR A 286 15.00 -38.01 9.72
CA THR A 286 13.95 -36.99 9.81
C THR A 286 13.90 -36.49 11.26
N LEU A 287 14.43 -35.30 11.53
CA LEU A 287 14.24 -34.67 12.82
C LEU A 287 12.73 -34.48 13.03
N PRO A 288 12.17 -34.62 14.23
CA PRO A 288 10.81 -34.19 14.53
C PRO A 288 10.78 -32.69 14.84
N ALA A 289 9.60 -32.07 14.75
CA ALA A 289 9.41 -30.72 15.25
C ALA A 289 9.52 -30.72 16.78
N ALA A 290 10.13 -29.68 17.35
CA ALA A 290 10.12 -29.52 18.79
C ALA A 290 8.67 -29.26 19.27
N PRO A 291 8.23 -29.86 20.38
CA PRO A 291 6.89 -29.62 20.88
C PRO A 291 6.72 -28.12 21.23
N PRO A 292 5.54 -27.53 20.97
CA PRO A 292 5.28 -26.15 21.31
C PRO A 292 5.41 -25.95 22.81
N GLU A 293 5.92 -24.78 23.19
CA GLU A 293 6.07 -24.42 24.60
C GLU A 293 4.70 -24.34 25.28
N PRO A 294 4.54 -24.88 26.51
CA PRO A 294 3.26 -24.82 27.22
C PRO A 294 2.76 -23.38 27.42
N ILE A 295 1.45 -23.19 27.27
CA ILE A 295 0.78 -21.88 27.34
C ILE A 295 1.07 -21.16 28.67
N HIS A 296 1.24 -21.89 29.77
CA HIS A 296 1.53 -21.33 31.09
C HIS A 296 3.02 -21.03 31.34
N SER A 297 3.90 -21.24 30.36
CA SER A 297 5.34 -21.02 30.54
C SER A 297 5.66 -19.54 30.80
N PRO A 298 6.49 -19.22 31.82
CA PRO A 298 6.96 -17.86 32.04
C PRO A 298 7.83 -17.34 30.88
N ARG A 299 8.57 -18.21 30.18
CA ARG A 299 9.39 -17.83 29.02
C ARG A 299 8.53 -17.44 27.82
N LEU A 300 7.37 -18.10 27.64
CA LEU A 300 6.40 -17.74 26.61
C LEU A 300 5.82 -16.35 26.89
N ARG A 301 5.39 -16.07 28.13
CA ARG A 301 4.91 -14.74 28.54
C ARG A 301 5.95 -13.65 28.29
N GLN A 302 7.20 -13.88 28.68
CA GLN A 302 8.29 -12.93 28.44
C GLN A 302 8.47 -12.63 26.95
N ARG A 303 8.35 -13.64 26.08
CA ARG A 303 8.46 -13.47 24.63
C ARG A 303 7.26 -12.75 24.02
N MET A 304 6.06 -12.92 24.57
CA MET A 304 4.88 -12.13 24.17
C MET A 304 5.08 -10.65 24.47
N HIS A 305 5.52 -10.30 25.69
CA HIS A 305 5.84 -8.91 26.02
C HIS A 305 7.01 -8.34 25.20
N ALA A 306 8.00 -9.17 24.83
CA ALA A 306 9.05 -8.76 23.92
C ALA A 306 8.52 -8.52 22.49
N TRP A 307 7.63 -9.40 22.03
CA TRP A 307 6.97 -9.32 20.72
C TRP A 307 6.11 -8.07 20.57
N ASP A 308 5.32 -7.72 21.58
CA ASP A 308 4.43 -6.55 21.54
C ASP A 308 5.20 -5.22 21.48
N ARG A 309 6.44 -5.21 21.96
CA ARG A 309 7.36 -4.07 21.87
C ARG A 309 8.07 -3.95 20.53
N LEU A 310 8.02 -4.97 19.67
CA LEU A 310 8.65 -4.93 18.35
C LEU A 310 7.92 -3.95 17.42
N ALA A 311 8.70 -3.34 16.51
CA ALA A 311 8.14 -2.45 15.51
C ALA A 311 7.13 -3.22 14.62
N PRO A 312 6.06 -2.57 14.13
CA PRO A 312 5.06 -3.24 13.29
C PRO A 312 5.65 -3.96 12.07
N VAL A 313 6.70 -3.39 11.46
CA VAL A 313 7.42 -3.97 10.31
C VAL A 313 8.13 -5.28 10.67
N GLU A 314 8.72 -5.37 11.86
CA GLU A 314 9.44 -6.57 12.31
C GLU A 314 8.47 -7.71 12.60
N ARG A 315 7.34 -7.39 13.25
CA ARG A 315 6.23 -8.33 13.47
C ARG A 315 5.67 -8.82 12.13
N ALA A 316 5.43 -7.92 11.18
CA ALA A 316 4.95 -8.28 9.85
C ALA A 316 5.93 -9.22 9.12
N ARG A 317 7.24 -8.95 9.17
CA ARG A 317 8.27 -9.82 8.57
C ARG A 317 8.28 -11.21 9.21
N ALA A 318 8.21 -11.29 10.53
CA ALA A 318 8.20 -12.57 11.24
C ALA A 318 6.90 -13.36 11.00
N ARG A 319 5.74 -12.69 10.92
CA ARG A 319 4.48 -13.33 10.49
C ARG A 319 4.54 -13.83 9.05
N GLY A 320 5.15 -13.08 8.14
CA GLY A 320 5.37 -13.49 6.76
C GLY A 320 6.22 -14.77 6.67
N ALA A 321 7.38 -14.77 7.33
CA ALA A 321 8.24 -15.95 7.40
C ALA A 321 7.51 -17.16 8.01
N TRP A 322 6.76 -16.95 9.10
CA TRP A 322 5.95 -18.00 9.71
C TRP A 322 4.90 -18.56 8.75
N ALA A 323 4.19 -17.70 8.01
CA ALA A 323 3.19 -18.13 7.03
C ALA A 323 3.82 -18.94 5.88
N GLU A 324 5.00 -18.55 5.40
CA GLU A 324 5.76 -19.31 4.39
C GLU A 324 6.18 -20.69 4.91
N TRP A 325 6.62 -20.77 6.17
CA TRP A 325 6.98 -22.04 6.82
C TRP A 325 5.78 -22.97 7.05
N GLN A 326 4.64 -22.42 7.52
CA GLN A 326 3.41 -23.19 7.74
C GLN A 326 2.82 -23.74 6.44
N ALA A 327 3.08 -23.05 5.34
CA ALA A 327 2.68 -23.45 4.02
C ALA A 327 3.43 -24.66 3.43
N LEU A 328 4.58 -25.04 4.02
CA LEU A 328 5.34 -26.20 3.59
C LEU A 328 4.66 -27.51 4.03
N THR A 329 4.98 -28.59 3.32
CA THR A 329 4.63 -29.95 3.78
C THR A 329 5.46 -30.35 5.00
N ASP A 330 4.97 -31.32 5.79
CA ASP A 330 5.71 -31.83 6.95
C ASP A 330 7.07 -32.43 6.56
N ASP A 331 7.13 -33.10 5.40
CA ASP A 331 8.36 -33.63 4.83
C ASP A 331 9.36 -32.52 4.49
N GLU A 332 8.89 -31.41 3.92
CA GLU A 332 9.74 -30.24 3.63
C GLU A 332 10.25 -29.61 4.91
N ARG A 333 9.40 -29.38 5.91
CA ARG A 333 9.83 -28.85 7.21
C ARG A 333 10.87 -29.76 7.87
N ALA A 334 10.70 -31.07 7.78
CA ALA A 334 11.65 -32.02 8.33
C ALA A 334 13.00 -32.01 7.59
N ARG A 335 12.98 -31.95 6.24
CA ARG A 335 14.20 -31.77 5.44
C ARG A 335 14.94 -30.48 5.81
N LEU A 336 14.22 -29.37 5.95
CA LEU A 336 14.83 -28.09 6.30
C LEU A 336 15.39 -28.06 7.73
N ARG A 337 14.76 -28.78 8.68
CA ARG A 337 15.32 -28.99 10.02
C ARG A 337 16.64 -29.76 9.96
N ALA A 338 16.72 -30.82 9.15
CA ALA A 338 17.97 -31.55 8.93
C ALA A 338 19.02 -30.69 8.21
N ALA A 339 18.63 -29.90 7.22
CA ALA A 339 19.53 -28.97 6.53
C ALA A 339 20.11 -27.91 7.47
N ALA A 340 19.29 -27.37 8.39
CA ALA A 340 19.75 -26.43 9.41
C ALA A 340 20.77 -27.08 10.36
N ALA A 341 20.50 -28.29 10.84
CA ALA A 341 21.45 -29.02 11.70
C ALA A 341 22.78 -29.30 11.00
N ARG A 342 22.76 -29.66 9.71
CA ARG A 342 23.97 -29.84 8.90
C ARG A 342 24.74 -28.54 8.74
N PHE A 343 24.05 -27.45 8.42
CA PHE A 343 24.67 -26.13 8.23
C PHE A 343 25.28 -25.60 9.53
N ASP A 344 24.58 -25.74 10.66
CA ASP A 344 25.05 -25.29 11.96
C ASP A 344 26.23 -26.14 12.49
N ALA A 345 26.46 -27.34 11.92
CA ALA A 345 27.62 -28.19 12.22
C ALA A 345 28.87 -27.87 11.37
N LEU A 346 28.76 -27.04 10.32
CA LEU A 346 29.89 -26.60 9.51
C LEU A 346 30.76 -25.59 10.27
N SER A 347 32.02 -25.47 9.88
CA SER A 347 32.88 -24.39 10.39
C SER A 347 32.39 -23.01 9.94
N ASP A 348 32.73 -21.97 10.70
CA ASP A 348 32.30 -20.59 10.39
C ASP A 348 32.70 -20.14 8.98
N SER A 349 33.89 -20.56 8.50
CA SER A 349 34.39 -20.22 7.16
C SER A 349 33.57 -20.88 6.05
N GLU A 350 33.19 -22.15 6.23
CA GLU A 350 32.32 -22.88 5.29
C GLU A 350 30.91 -22.28 5.28
N GLN A 351 30.37 -21.93 6.46
CA GLN A 351 29.09 -21.25 6.57
C GLN A 351 29.12 -19.90 5.82
N GLN A 352 30.15 -19.10 6.01
CA GLN A 352 30.30 -17.79 5.34
C GLN A 352 30.49 -17.92 3.83
N ALA A 353 31.20 -18.95 3.36
CA ALA A 353 31.33 -19.23 1.93
C ALA A 353 29.97 -19.57 1.30
N LEU A 354 29.16 -20.39 1.97
CA LEU A 354 27.81 -20.73 1.51
C LEU A 354 26.86 -19.52 1.54
N LEU A 355 26.89 -18.71 2.61
CA LEU A 355 26.09 -17.49 2.70
C LEU A 355 26.47 -16.47 1.63
N SER A 356 27.75 -16.35 1.29
CA SER A 356 28.22 -15.48 0.21
C SER A 356 27.74 -15.95 -1.16
N ARG A 357 27.75 -17.27 -1.41
CA ARG A 357 27.18 -17.86 -2.63
C ARG A 357 25.68 -17.62 -2.72
N TYR A 358 24.95 -17.80 -1.62
CA TYR A 358 23.53 -17.50 -1.55
C TYR A 358 23.25 -16.03 -1.87
N ALA A 359 24.01 -15.10 -1.27
CA ALA A 359 23.85 -13.66 -1.49
C ALA A 359 24.18 -13.22 -2.93
N ALA A 360 24.94 -14.02 -3.68
CA ALA A 360 25.26 -13.76 -5.08
C ALA A 360 24.15 -14.20 -6.06
N LEU A 361 23.07 -14.82 -5.58
CA LEU A 361 21.98 -15.27 -6.44
C LEU A 361 21.20 -14.09 -7.04
N PRO A 362 20.64 -14.23 -8.27
CA PRO A 362 19.73 -13.24 -8.83
C PRO A 362 18.49 -13.04 -7.95
N PHE A 363 17.89 -11.84 -8.01
CA PHE A 363 16.70 -11.49 -7.24
C PHE A 363 15.56 -12.51 -7.40
N ASP A 364 15.30 -12.97 -8.63
CA ASP A 364 14.22 -13.93 -8.90
C ASP A 364 14.49 -15.31 -8.29
N ALA A 365 15.76 -15.72 -8.22
CA ALA A 365 16.15 -16.96 -7.56
C ALA A 365 15.93 -16.84 -6.05
N HIS A 366 16.29 -15.72 -5.42
CA HIS A 366 15.99 -15.46 -4.00
C HIS A 366 14.49 -15.58 -3.71
N ARG A 367 13.64 -15.00 -4.56
CA ARG A 367 12.18 -15.05 -4.41
C ARG A 367 11.63 -16.47 -4.51
N GLY A 368 12.21 -17.31 -5.37
CA GLY A 368 11.83 -18.71 -5.51
C GLY A 368 12.03 -19.50 -4.22
N TRP A 369 13.14 -19.27 -3.51
CA TRP A 369 13.47 -20.03 -2.30
C TRP A 369 12.53 -19.76 -1.10
N HIS A 370 11.78 -18.66 -1.10
CA HIS A 370 10.68 -18.44 -0.15
C HIS A 370 9.52 -19.44 -0.29
N LEU A 371 9.43 -20.13 -1.44
CA LEU A 371 8.38 -21.11 -1.72
C LEU A 371 8.71 -22.51 -1.21
N GLY A 372 9.90 -22.70 -0.62
CA GLY A 372 10.39 -24.00 -0.14
C GLY A 372 11.38 -24.67 -1.10
N PRO A 373 12.01 -25.78 -0.68
CA PRO A 373 13.11 -26.41 -1.41
C PRO A 373 12.67 -27.02 -2.75
N ARG A 374 11.47 -27.59 -2.82
CA ARG A 374 10.96 -28.22 -4.05
C ARG A 374 10.62 -27.19 -5.12
N LEU A 375 9.74 -26.23 -4.79
CA LEU A 375 9.28 -25.24 -5.75
C LEU A 375 10.37 -24.20 -6.04
N GLY A 376 11.21 -23.86 -5.06
CA GLY A 376 12.32 -22.92 -5.24
C GLY A 376 13.35 -23.39 -6.27
N ARG A 377 13.66 -24.69 -6.31
CA ARG A 377 14.56 -25.29 -7.32
C ARG A 377 14.03 -25.13 -8.75
N ASP A 378 12.74 -25.35 -8.94
CA ASP A 378 12.09 -25.28 -10.26
C ASP A 378 11.65 -23.85 -10.62
N TRP A 379 11.66 -22.92 -9.66
CA TRP A 379 11.09 -21.58 -9.79
C TRP A 379 11.64 -20.78 -10.97
N PRO A 380 12.96 -20.71 -11.24
CA PRO A 380 13.47 -19.92 -12.36
C PRO A 380 12.89 -20.34 -13.72
N GLN A 381 12.52 -21.62 -13.87
CA GLN A 381 11.96 -22.16 -15.11
C GLN A 381 10.44 -21.92 -15.19
N ILE A 382 9.74 -21.87 -14.05
CA ILE A 382 8.28 -21.71 -13.98
C ILE A 382 7.87 -20.23 -13.90
N ALA A 383 8.68 -19.39 -13.26
CA ALA A 383 8.38 -17.98 -12.99
C ALA A 383 7.95 -17.17 -14.22
N PRO A 384 8.52 -17.36 -15.44
CA PRO A 384 8.07 -16.62 -16.63
C PRO A 384 6.59 -16.81 -16.96
N LEU A 385 6.02 -17.99 -16.68
CA LEU A 385 4.59 -18.28 -16.88
C LEU A 385 3.69 -17.45 -15.94
N LEU A 386 4.25 -17.09 -14.79
CA LEU A 386 3.58 -16.39 -13.70
C LEU A 386 3.96 -14.90 -13.64
N ALA A 387 4.59 -14.38 -14.69
CA ALA A 387 4.83 -12.95 -14.83
C ALA A 387 3.50 -12.18 -14.95
N TYR A 388 3.39 -11.03 -14.28
CA TYR A 388 2.21 -10.15 -14.33
C TYR A 388 0.89 -10.82 -13.89
N VAL A 389 0.93 -11.67 -12.85
CA VAL A 389 -0.28 -12.20 -12.19
C VAL A 389 -0.91 -11.12 -11.30
N ARG A 390 -2.23 -10.93 -11.43
CA ARG A 390 -3.01 -9.99 -10.60
C ARG A 390 -3.06 -10.46 -9.14
N ALA A 391 -3.18 -9.54 -8.19
CA ALA A 391 -3.06 -9.87 -6.77
C ALA A 391 -4.11 -10.89 -6.28
N ASP A 392 -5.33 -10.84 -6.83
CA ASP A 392 -6.46 -11.72 -6.58
C ASP A 392 -6.24 -13.16 -7.07
N GLU A 393 -5.43 -13.36 -8.10
CA GLU A 393 -5.18 -14.68 -8.72
C GLU A 393 -4.02 -15.45 -8.07
N ARG A 394 -3.10 -14.74 -7.43
CA ARG A 394 -1.87 -15.30 -6.85
C ARG A 394 -2.12 -16.43 -5.85
N PRO A 395 -3.08 -16.33 -4.89
CA PRO A 395 -3.29 -17.38 -3.90
C PRO A 395 -3.67 -18.71 -4.54
N ALA A 396 -4.59 -18.70 -5.51
CA ALA A 396 -5.05 -19.90 -6.20
C ALA A 396 -3.93 -20.56 -7.03
N LEU A 397 -3.13 -19.76 -7.73
CA LEU A 397 -1.99 -20.26 -8.52
C LEU A 397 -0.87 -20.81 -7.63
N LEU A 398 -0.55 -20.15 -6.52
CA LEU A 398 0.44 -20.65 -5.56
C LEU A 398 -0.01 -21.97 -4.93
N GLN A 399 -1.28 -22.08 -4.56
CA GLN A 399 -1.83 -23.33 -4.03
C GLN A 399 -1.82 -24.45 -5.07
N MET A 400 -2.13 -24.14 -6.33
CA MET A 400 -1.99 -25.09 -7.43
C MET A 400 -0.55 -25.59 -7.58
N LEU A 401 0.44 -24.69 -7.57
CA LEU A 401 1.86 -25.04 -7.72
C LEU A 401 2.39 -25.87 -6.55
N ARG A 402 1.90 -25.62 -5.33
CA ARG A 402 2.24 -26.42 -4.15
C ARG A 402 1.68 -27.84 -4.22
N ASN A 403 0.49 -27.99 -4.80
CA ASN A 403 -0.13 -29.30 -5.00
C ASN A 403 0.41 -30.02 -6.24
N ALA A 404 1.20 -29.37 -7.09
CA ALA A 404 1.74 -29.97 -8.29
C ALA A 404 2.85 -30.97 -7.95
N ASP A 405 2.79 -32.16 -8.54
CA ASP A 405 3.85 -33.17 -8.42
C ASP A 405 5.10 -32.79 -9.24
N ALA A 406 6.12 -33.65 -9.27
CA ALA A 406 7.36 -33.36 -9.99
C ALA A 406 7.19 -33.33 -11.52
N GLU A 407 6.33 -34.20 -12.06
CA GLU A 407 6.07 -34.28 -13.50
C GLU A 407 5.34 -33.03 -13.99
N GLN A 408 4.30 -32.62 -13.27
CA GLN A 408 3.53 -31.41 -13.56
C GLN A 408 4.39 -30.16 -13.51
N ARG A 409 5.31 -30.03 -12.55
CA ARG A 409 6.25 -28.89 -12.50
C ARG A 409 7.20 -28.89 -13.70
N ALA A 410 7.69 -30.05 -14.13
CA ALA A 410 8.53 -30.17 -15.32
C ALA A 410 7.76 -29.84 -16.62
N LEU A 411 6.47 -30.17 -16.71
CA LEU A 411 5.61 -29.78 -17.83
C LEU A 411 5.37 -28.26 -17.83
N LEU A 412 5.08 -27.66 -16.68
CA LEU A 412 4.90 -26.21 -16.54
C LEU A 412 6.17 -25.44 -16.92
N ALA A 413 7.34 -25.93 -16.53
CA ALA A 413 8.64 -25.36 -16.92
C ALA A 413 8.85 -25.37 -18.45
N ARG A 414 8.51 -26.48 -19.11
CA ARG A 414 8.57 -26.56 -20.58
C ARG A 414 7.58 -25.60 -21.25
N LEU A 415 6.35 -25.53 -20.76
CA LEU A 415 5.34 -24.59 -21.27
C LEU A 415 5.74 -23.14 -21.06
N ALA A 416 6.42 -22.80 -19.96
CA ALA A 416 6.91 -21.45 -19.71
C ALA A 416 7.91 -20.98 -20.78
N GLN A 417 8.68 -21.92 -21.34
CA GLN A 417 9.67 -21.65 -22.40
C GLN A 417 9.02 -21.55 -23.78
N SER A 418 8.01 -22.37 -24.08
CA SER A 418 7.33 -22.37 -25.38
C SER A 418 6.21 -21.32 -25.51
N THR A 419 5.62 -20.88 -24.40
CA THR A 419 4.45 -19.98 -24.43
C THR A 419 4.89 -18.50 -24.53
N PRO A 420 4.50 -17.80 -25.62
CA PRO A 420 4.82 -16.38 -25.79
C PRO A 420 4.11 -15.51 -24.72
N PRO A 421 4.66 -14.35 -24.33
CA PRO A 421 4.15 -13.54 -23.22
C PRO A 421 2.65 -13.20 -23.31
N GLN A 422 2.15 -12.94 -24.52
CA GLN A 422 0.76 -12.56 -24.76
C GLN A 422 -0.23 -13.72 -24.52
N ALA A 423 0.21 -14.97 -24.66
CA ALA A 423 -0.63 -16.16 -24.48
C ALA A 423 -0.64 -16.67 -23.02
N ARG A 424 0.27 -16.20 -22.17
CA ARG A 424 0.44 -16.71 -20.79
C ARG A 424 -0.80 -16.49 -19.93
N ALA A 425 -1.47 -15.35 -20.06
CA ALA A 425 -2.69 -15.07 -19.29
C ALA A 425 -3.78 -16.11 -19.57
N ARG A 426 -4.06 -16.38 -20.86
CA ARG A 426 -5.04 -17.39 -21.29
C ARG A 426 -4.69 -18.79 -20.81
N LEU A 427 -3.41 -19.16 -20.84
CA LEU A 427 -2.94 -20.46 -20.34
C LEU A 427 -3.18 -20.60 -18.83
N ARG A 428 -2.92 -19.54 -18.04
CA ARG A 428 -3.21 -19.53 -16.60
C ARG A 428 -4.69 -19.68 -16.29
N ASP A 429 -5.55 -19.00 -17.05
CA ASP A 429 -7.00 -19.10 -16.86
C ASP A 429 -7.51 -20.51 -17.15
N ALA A 430 -7.00 -21.14 -18.22
CA ALA A 430 -7.29 -22.54 -18.53
C ALA A 430 -6.82 -23.49 -17.42
N LEU A 431 -5.60 -23.29 -16.90
CA LEU A 431 -5.08 -24.10 -15.79
C LEU A 431 -5.91 -23.99 -14.51
N ARG A 432 -6.38 -22.78 -14.18
CA ARG A 432 -7.23 -22.54 -13.00
C ARG A 432 -8.62 -23.16 -13.12
N ALA A 433 -9.18 -23.21 -14.33
CA ALA A 433 -10.48 -23.83 -14.58
C ALA A 433 -10.43 -25.36 -14.53
N LEU A 434 -9.25 -25.97 -14.69
CA LEU A 434 -9.11 -27.42 -14.76
C LEU A 434 -9.07 -28.09 -13.36
N PRO A 435 -9.83 -29.19 -13.17
CA PRO A 435 -9.72 -29.99 -11.96
C PRO A 435 -8.34 -30.66 -11.88
N PRO A 436 -7.79 -30.88 -10.68
CA PRO A 436 -6.42 -31.40 -10.48
C PRO A 436 -6.11 -32.65 -11.29
N GLU A 437 -7.05 -33.58 -11.37
CA GLU A 437 -6.90 -34.89 -12.00
C GLU A 437 -6.69 -34.80 -13.53
N ARG A 438 -7.21 -33.74 -14.18
CA ARG A 438 -7.10 -33.57 -15.63
C ARG A 438 -5.89 -32.73 -16.05
N ARG A 439 -5.19 -32.10 -15.10
CA ARG A 439 -4.12 -31.15 -15.42
C ARG A 439 -2.95 -31.80 -16.13
N ASN A 440 -2.53 -32.99 -15.71
CA ASN A 440 -1.35 -33.65 -16.29
C ASN A 440 -1.59 -33.97 -17.78
N ALA A 441 -2.72 -34.61 -18.10
CA ALA A 441 -3.11 -34.92 -19.47
C ALA A 441 -3.26 -33.66 -20.34
N TRP A 442 -3.85 -32.60 -19.79
CA TRP A 442 -4.00 -31.34 -20.51
C TRP A 442 -2.67 -30.64 -20.77
N LEU A 443 -1.76 -30.57 -19.77
CA LEU A 443 -0.43 -30.01 -19.90
C LEU A 443 0.38 -30.71 -20.99
N THR A 444 0.31 -32.05 -21.04
CA THR A 444 0.97 -32.85 -22.08
C THR A 444 0.39 -32.57 -23.47
N ALA A 445 -0.93 -32.44 -23.58
CA ALA A 445 -1.58 -32.09 -24.85
C ALA A 445 -1.15 -30.70 -25.37
N GLN A 446 -0.97 -29.71 -24.48
CA GLN A 446 -0.50 -28.37 -24.86
C GLN A 446 0.96 -28.31 -25.32
N LEU A 447 1.77 -29.30 -25.01
CA LEU A 447 3.16 -29.38 -25.48
C LEU A 447 3.31 -30.13 -26.81
N ASN A 448 2.35 -30.99 -27.13
CA ASN A 448 2.37 -31.85 -28.32
C ASN A 448 1.58 -31.28 -29.51
N GLY A 449 0.74 -30.27 -29.27
CA GLY A 449 0.03 -29.51 -30.30
C GLY A 449 0.67 -28.16 -30.52
#